data_AF-A0AAX0QR63-F1
#
_entry.id   AF-A0AAX0QR63-F1
#
_cell.length_a   1.000
_cell.length_b   1.000
_cell.length_c   1.000
_cell.angle_alpha   90.00
_cell.angle_beta   90.00
_cell.angle_gamma   90.00
#
_symmetry.space_group_name_H-M   'P 1'
#
loop_
_entity.id
_entity.type
_entity.pdbx_description
1 polymer ?
#
loop_
_entity_poly.entity_id
_entity_poly.type
_entity_poly.pdbx_seq_one_letter_code
_entity_poly.pdbx_strand_id
1 'polypeptide(L)'
;MFKLSDKYLIRREFFGGLAIILGGGEYELDELSTEILLFFEHSNDINQLKIFLENAMNLELSLEEIKNLLKQLGIFFESTTTIYKLYDIEKYISHMSFERNSINKTNYLSAPLSLSIYPNMRCNLSCVNSGLKMSFFGGLRMTYV
;
A
#
# COMPACT_ATOMS: atom_id res chain seq x y z
N MET A 1 -19.77 2.08 -12.21
CA MET A 1 -18.66 1.18 -11.85
C MET A 1 -17.50 2.05 -11.39
N PHE A 2 -16.69 1.53 -10.49
CA PHE A 2 -15.63 2.30 -9.83
C PHE A 2 -14.34 1.49 -9.76
N LYS A 3 -13.21 2.20 -9.69
CA LYS A 3 -11.89 1.66 -9.38
C LYS A 3 -11.29 2.42 -8.21
N LEU A 4 -10.29 1.84 -7.55
CA LEU A 4 -9.44 2.58 -6.63
C LEU A 4 -8.81 3.77 -7.37
N SER A 5 -8.88 4.97 -6.78
CA SER A 5 -8.32 6.17 -7.40
C SER A 5 -6.80 6.16 -7.33
N ASP A 6 -6.15 6.53 -8.44
CA ASP A 6 -4.68 6.53 -8.56
C ASP A 6 -4.00 7.58 -7.65
N LYS A 7 -4.80 8.41 -6.95
CA LYS A 7 -4.33 9.38 -5.94
C LYS A 7 -3.93 8.75 -4.62
N TYR A 8 -4.39 7.53 -4.37
CA TYR A 8 -4.17 6.81 -3.12
C TYR A 8 -3.30 5.59 -3.37
N LEU A 9 -2.25 5.43 -2.58
CA LEU A 9 -1.52 4.19 -2.44
C LEU A 9 -2.01 3.52 -1.15
N ILE A 10 -2.59 2.33 -1.29
CA ILE A 10 -3.07 1.54 -0.15
C ILE A 10 -2.02 0.49 0.17
N ARG A 11 -1.72 0.32 1.46
CA ARG A 11 -0.71 -0.63 1.91
C ARG A 11 -1.18 -1.36 3.17
N ARG A 12 -0.98 -2.67 3.22
CA ARG A 12 -1.16 -3.46 4.44
C ARG A 12 -0.13 -3.06 5.48
N GLU A 13 -0.56 -2.95 6.72
CA GLU A 13 0.32 -2.73 7.87
C GLU A 13 -0.10 -3.63 9.02
N PHE A 14 0.79 -3.83 9.99
CA PHE A 14 0.54 -4.72 11.13
C PHE A 14 -0.67 -4.31 12.00
N PHE A 15 -1.14 -3.07 11.87
CA PHE A 15 -2.31 -2.52 12.55
C PHE A 15 -3.59 -2.50 11.69
N GLY A 16 -3.54 -2.98 10.44
CA GLY A 16 -4.64 -2.92 9.47
C GLY A 16 -4.09 -2.46 8.13
N GLY A 17 -4.07 -1.15 7.90
CA GLY A 17 -3.45 -0.59 6.71
C GLY A 17 -3.23 0.91 6.76
N LEU A 18 -2.60 1.40 5.70
CA LEU A 18 -2.25 2.79 5.53
C LEU A 18 -2.71 3.25 4.15
N ALA A 19 -3.47 4.34 4.11
CA ALA A 19 -3.76 5.07 2.89
C ALA A 19 -2.81 6.27 2.77
N ILE A 20 -1.98 6.27 1.73
CA ILE A 20 -1.03 7.35 1.46
C ILE A 20 -1.59 8.18 0.30
N ILE A 21 -1.80 9.48 0.49
CA ILE A 21 -2.13 10.38 -0.61
C ILE A 21 -0.86 10.82 -1.32
N LEU A 22 -0.83 10.63 -2.64
CA LEU A 22 0.27 11.13 -3.46
C LEU A 22 0.29 12.67 -3.43
N GLY A 23 1.34 13.23 -2.81
CA GLY A 23 1.49 14.68 -2.61
C GLY A 23 0.71 15.25 -1.42
N GLY A 24 0.14 14.39 -0.58
CA GLY A 24 -0.62 14.78 0.61
C GLY A 24 -0.05 14.17 1.90
N GLY A 25 -0.97 13.76 2.79
CA GLY A 25 -0.66 13.07 4.03
C GLY A 25 -1.05 11.59 4.00
N GLU A 26 -1.08 11.00 5.18
CA GLU A 26 -1.32 9.58 5.41
C GLU A 26 -2.48 9.40 6.41
N TYR A 27 -3.24 8.32 6.23
CA TYR A 27 -4.31 7.94 7.16
C TYR A 27 -4.24 6.46 7.49
N GLU A 28 -4.48 6.14 8.75
CA GLU A 28 -4.69 4.78 9.20
C GLU A 28 -6.03 4.24 8.69
N LEU A 29 -6.02 2.97 8.28
CA LEU A 29 -7.18 2.21 7.86
C LEU A 29 -7.32 0.96 8.73
N ASP A 30 -8.56 0.59 9.00
CA ASP A 30 -8.85 -0.72 9.57
C ASP A 30 -8.59 -1.84 8.55
N GLU A 31 -8.47 -3.08 9.05
CA GLU A 31 -8.17 -4.26 8.23
C GLU A 31 -9.21 -4.48 7.13
N LEU A 32 -10.51 -4.36 7.44
CA LEU A 32 -11.57 -4.61 6.47
C LEU A 32 -11.53 -3.59 5.33
N SER A 33 -11.44 -2.30 5.66
CA SER A 33 -11.32 -1.24 4.67
C SER A 33 -10.09 -1.44 3.79
N THR A 34 -8.96 -1.80 4.39
CA THR A 34 -7.70 -2.07 3.67
C THR A 34 -7.84 -3.20 2.67
N GLU A 35 -8.38 -4.34 3.08
CA GLU A 35 -8.54 -5.52 2.23
C GLU A 35 -9.55 -5.27 1.09
N ILE A 36 -10.63 -4.53 1.36
CA ILE A 36 -11.57 -4.11 0.32
C ILE A 36 -10.86 -3.22 -0.70
N LEU A 37 -10.15 -2.18 -0.25
CA LEU A 37 -9.50 -1.24 -1.17
C LEU A 37 -8.43 -1.92 -2.04
N LEU A 38 -7.62 -2.81 -1.45
CA LEU A 38 -6.62 -3.60 -2.19
C LEU A 38 -7.26 -4.58 -3.17
N PHE A 39 -8.42 -5.15 -2.85
CA PHE A 39 -9.18 -5.96 -3.81
C PHE A 39 -9.52 -5.17 -5.08
N PHE A 40 -9.86 -3.88 -4.94
CA PHE A 40 -10.17 -3.01 -6.08
C PHE A 40 -8.98 -2.66 -6.97
N GLU A 41 -7.74 -2.99 -6.58
CA GLU A 41 -6.59 -2.93 -7.49
C GLU A 41 -6.62 -4.05 -8.54
N HIS A 42 -7.29 -5.17 -8.25
CA HIS A 42 -7.27 -6.39 -9.07
C HIS A 42 -8.61 -6.78 -9.68
N SER A 43 -9.74 -6.38 -9.07
CA SER A 43 -11.07 -6.61 -9.61
C SER A 43 -12.05 -5.52 -9.20
N ASN A 44 -12.99 -5.18 -10.08
CA ASN A 44 -14.13 -4.33 -9.74
C ASN A 44 -15.47 -5.07 -9.79
N ASP A 45 -15.43 -6.41 -9.71
CA ASP A 45 -16.62 -7.26 -9.62
C ASP A 45 -17.06 -7.47 -8.16
N ILE A 46 -18.24 -6.94 -7.82
CA ILE A 46 -18.82 -7.02 -6.47
C ILE A 46 -19.10 -8.47 -6.05
N ASN A 47 -19.41 -9.37 -6.98
CA ASN A 47 -19.64 -10.77 -6.64
C ASN A 47 -18.33 -11.47 -6.28
N GLN A 48 -17.23 -11.12 -6.96
CA GLN A 48 -15.91 -11.60 -6.57
C GLN A 48 -15.49 -11.02 -5.22
N LEU A 49 -15.78 -9.74 -4.96
CA LEU A 49 -15.53 -9.16 -3.63
C LEU A 49 -16.27 -9.93 -2.53
N LYS A 50 -17.53 -10.28 -2.77
CA LYS A 50 -18.31 -11.10 -1.83
C LYS A 50 -17.62 -12.43 -1.52
N ILE A 51 -17.22 -13.17 -2.56
CA ILE A 51 -16.50 -14.45 -2.41
C ILE A 51 -15.18 -14.25 -1.64
N PHE A 52 -14.46 -13.16 -1.90
CA PHE A 52 -13.24 -12.82 -1.19
C PHE A 52 -13.51 -12.55 0.31
N LEU A 53 -14.51 -11.74 0.65
CA LEU A 53 -14.85 -11.43 2.03
C LEU A 53 -15.29 -12.68 2.80
N GLU A 54 -16.08 -13.54 2.17
CA GLU A 54 -16.52 -14.80 2.78
C GLU A 54 -15.33 -15.73 3.07
N ASN A 55 -14.45 -15.95 2.10
CA ASN A 55 -13.41 -16.97 2.21
C ASN A 55 -12.09 -16.48 2.84
N ALA A 56 -11.70 -15.22 2.62
CA ALA A 56 -10.46 -14.67 3.13
C ALA A 56 -10.64 -14.03 4.52
N MET A 57 -11.79 -13.39 4.74
CA MET A 57 -12.07 -12.64 5.97
C MET A 57 -13.04 -13.37 6.92
N ASN A 58 -13.64 -14.48 6.50
CA ASN A 58 -14.73 -15.15 7.20
C ASN A 58 -15.91 -14.20 7.50
N LEU A 59 -16.22 -13.30 6.57
CA LEU A 59 -17.29 -12.31 6.66
C LEU A 59 -18.38 -12.61 5.65
N GLU A 60 -19.48 -13.19 6.11
CA GLU A 60 -20.69 -13.39 5.31
C GLU A 60 -21.51 -12.10 5.26
N LEU A 61 -21.47 -11.42 4.12
CA LEU A 61 -22.21 -10.17 3.89
C LEU A 61 -23.16 -10.30 2.69
N SER A 62 -24.33 -9.70 2.82
CA SER A 62 -25.25 -9.52 1.70
C SER A 62 -24.70 -8.50 0.70
N LEU A 63 -25.20 -8.57 -0.54
CA LEU A 63 -24.81 -7.59 -1.57
C LEU A 63 -25.18 -6.15 -1.21
N GLU A 64 -26.21 -5.95 -0.39
CA GLU A 64 -26.61 -4.61 0.05
C GLU A 64 -25.67 -4.06 1.12
N GLU A 65 -25.23 -4.89 2.07
CA GLU A 65 -24.21 -4.51 3.06
C GLU A 65 -22.89 -4.16 2.38
N ILE A 66 -22.47 -4.95 1.39
CA ILE A 66 -21.27 -4.65 0.59
C ILE A 66 -21.41 -3.29 -0.11
N LYS A 67 -22.55 -3.00 -0.75
CA LYS A 67 -22.77 -1.69 -1.38
C LYS A 67 -22.70 -0.54 -0.37
N ASN A 68 -23.20 -0.73 0.85
CA ASN A 68 -23.15 0.29 1.89
C ASN A 68 -21.72 0.53 2.39
N LEU A 69 -20.92 -0.52 2.57
CA LEU A 69 -19.49 -0.40 2.86
C LEU A 69 -18.76 0.38 1.76
N LEU A 70 -19.04 0.06 0.50
CA LEU A 70 -18.41 0.74 -0.65
C LEU A 70 -18.81 2.22 -0.73
N LYS A 71 -20.03 2.60 -0.31
CA LYS A 71 -20.42 4.01 -0.19
C LYS A 71 -19.64 4.73 0.90
N GLN A 72 -19.39 4.09 2.05
CA GLN A 72 -18.57 4.66 3.13
C GLN A 72 -17.13 4.90 2.68
N LEU A 73 -16.58 3.96 1.90
CA LEU A 73 -15.25 4.06 1.29
C LEU A 73 -15.23 4.92 0.00
N GLY A 74 -16.32 5.62 -0.31
CA GLY A 74 -16.51 6.33 -1.58
C GLY A 74 -15.42 7.34 -1.93
N ILE A 75 -14.74 7.91 -0.92
CA ILE A 75 -13.65 8.87 -1.13
C ILE A 75 -12.42 8.28 -1.83
N PHE A 76 -12.21 6.97 -1.72
CA PHE A 76 -11.07 6.27 -2.32
C PHE A 76 -11.33 5.84 -3.77
N PHE A 77 -12.57 5.97 -4.24
CA PHE A 77 -12.99 5.44 -5.53
C PHE A 77 -13.18 6.55 -6.56
N GLU A 78 -12.90 6.23 -7.81
CA GLU A 78 -13.25 7.05 -8.97
C GLU A 78 -14.04 6.26 -10.00
N SER A 79 -14.84 6.96 -10.81
CA SER A 79 -15.63 6.32 -11.86
C SER A 79 -14.74 5.72 -12.93
N THR A 80 -15.07 4.52 -13.39
CA THR A 80 -14.38 3.88 -14.51
C THR A 80 -15.36 3.18 -15.45
N THR A 81 -14.97 3.08 -16.71
CA THR A 81 -15.64 2.25 -17.73
C THR A 81 -14.96 0.91 -17.93
N THR A 82 -13.73 0.74 -17.42
CA THR A 82 -12.94 -0.48 -17.60
C THR A 82 -13.43 -1.55 -16.63
N ILE A 83 -13.77 -2.72 -17.16
CA ILE A 83 -14.06 -3.92 -16.37
C ILE A 83 -12.77 -4.72 -16.26
N TYR A 84 -12.38 -5.07 -15.05
CA TYR A 84 -11.27 -5.98 -14.79
C TYR A 84 -11.67 -6.92 -13.66
N LYS A 85 -11.31 -8.19 -13.83
CA LYS A 85 -11.73 -9.28 -12.95
C LYS A 85 -10.57 -10.23 -12.72
N LEU A 86 -10.57 -10.84 -11.56
CA LEU A 86 -9.66 -11.94 -11.27
C LEU A 86 -10.05 -13.15 -12.10
N TYR A 87 -9.07 -13.75 -12.78
CA TYR A 87 -9.27 -15.01 -13.49
C TYR A 87 -9.42 -16.19 -12.53
N ASP A 88 -8.61 -16.19 -11.46
CA ASP A 88 -8.57 -17.23 -10.43
C ASP A 88 -8.63 -16.55 -9.06
N ILE A 89 -9.83 -16.53 -8.47
CA ILE A 89 -10.07 -15.89 -7.19
C ILE A 89 -9.51 -16.69 -6.02
N GLU A 90 -9.46 -18.02 -6.11
CA GLU A 90 -8.94 -18.88 -5.04
C GLU A 90 -7.44 -18.68 -4.89
N LYS A 91 -6.73 -18.60 -6.02
CA LYS A 91 -5.30 -18.25 -6.02
C LYS A 91 -5.06 -16.86 -5.44
N TYR A 92 -5.91 -15.89 -5.77
CA TYR A 92 -5.83 -14.56 -5.18
C TYR A 92 -6.04 -14.59 -3.65
N ILE A 93 -7.09 -15.26 -3.18
CA ILE A 93 -7.40 -15.40 -1.74
C ILE A 93 -6.23 -16.02 -0.97
N SER A 94 -5.65 -17.10 -1.51
CA SER A 94 -4.51 -17.78 -0.86
C SER A 94 -3.27 -16.87 -0.77
N HIS A 95 -2.97 -16.12 -1.83
CA HIS A 95 -1.89 -15.15 -1.85
C HIS A 95 -2.10 -14.03 -0.83
N MET A 96 -3.29 -13.42 -0.82
CA MET A 96 -3.61 -12.31 0.09
C MET A 96 -3.59 -12.74 1.55
N SER A 97 -4.10 -13.94 1.84
CA SER A 97 -4.05 -14.52 3.18
C SER A 97 -2.62 -14.75 3.66
N PHE A 98 -1.73 -15.19 2.77
CA PHE A 98 -0.32 -15.37 3.08
C PHE A 98 0.38 -14.04 3.39
N GLU A 99 0.18 -13.01 2.57
CA GLU A 99 0.77 -11.69 2.78
C GLU A 99 0.30 -11.05 4.09
N ARG A 100 -1.01 -11.02 4.32
CA ARG A 100 -1.60 -10.49 5.56
C ARG A 100 -1.04 -11.17 6.81
N ASN A 101 -0.99 -12.50 6.81
CA ASN A 101 -0.43 -13.27 7.92
C ASN A 101 1.07 -13.01 8.14
N SER A 102 1.80 -12.65 7.08
CA SER A 102 3.21 -12.29 7.19
C SER A 102 3.39 -10.91 7.81
N ILE A 103 2.58 -9.93 7.39
CA ILE A 103 2.63 -8.55 7.90
C ILE A 103 2.15 -8.46 9.35
N ASN A 104 1.07 -9.17 9.72
CA ASN A 104 0.53 -9.16 11.09
C ASN A 104 1.50 -9.75 12.14
N LYS A 105 2.54 -10.46 11.72
CA LYS A 105 3.60 -10.97 12.61
C LYS A 105 4.71 -9.96 12.88
N THR A 106 4.70 -8.83 12.16
CA THR A 106 5.69 -7.77 12.32
C THR A 106 5.19 -6.70 13.30
N ASN A 107 6.12 -5.89 13.81
CA ASN A 107 5.85 -4.75 14.69
C ASN A 107 6.46 -3.45 14.15
N TYR A 108 6.65 -3.39 12.83
CA TYR A 108 7.24 -2.28 12.10
C TYR A 108 6.53 -2.10 10.77
N LEU A 109 6.69 -0.93 10.14
CA LEU A 109 6.06 -0.63 8.86
C LEU A 109 6.55 -1.58 7.76
N SER A 110 5.63 -2.04 6.93
CA SER A 110 5.88 -2.96 5.83
C SER A 110 6.96 -2.47 4.85
N ALA A 111 7.06 -1.14 4.66
CA ALA A 111 8.07 -0.49 3.84
C ALA A 111 8.31 0.97 4.30
N PRO A 112 9.49 1.56 4.01
CA PRO A 112 9.73 2.97 4.28
C PRO A 112 8.74 3.86 3.50
N LEU A 113 8.34 4.98 4.10
CA LEU A 113 7.46 5.97 3.46
C LEU A 113 8.23 6.90 2.50
N SER A 114 9.51 7.13 2.78
CA SER A 114 10.38 7.96 1.95
C SER A 114 11.67 7.21 1.65
N LEU A 115 12.05 7.21 0.37
CA LEU A 115 13.28 6.60 -0.12
C LEU A 115 14.19 7.70 -0.68
N SER A 116 15.27 8.00 0.02
CA SER A 116 16.30 8.92 -0.46
C SER A 116 17.37 8.14 -1.23
N ILE A 117 17.46 8.39 -2.53
CA ILE A 117 18.47 7.80 -3.40
C ILE A 117 19.52 8.85 -3.71
N TYR A 118 20.80 8.49 -3.55
CA TYR A 118 21.94 9.33 -3.88
C TYR A 118 22.71 8.70 -5.05
N PRO A 119 22.35 9.00 -6.31
CA PRO A 119 22.95 8.31 -7.47
C PRO A 119 24.45 8.58 -7.61
N ASN A 120 24.91 9.73 -7.13
CA ASN A 120 26.31 10.10 -7.13
C ASN A 120 26.62 10.97 -5.91
N MET A 121 27.71 10.65 -5.23
CA MET A 121 28.21 11.42 -4.07
C MET A 121 29.26 12.47 -4.46
N ARG A 122 29.65 12.54 -5.75
CA ARG A 122 30.50 13.62 -6.26
C ARG A 122 29.71 14.93 -6.24
N CYS A 123 30.18 15.86 -5.43
CA CYS A 123 29.69 17.22 -5.39
C CYS A 123 30.81 18.16 -5.85
N ASN A 124 30.50 19.10 -6.74
CA ASN A 124 31.48 20.11 -7.19
C ASN A 124 31.61 21.28 -6.19
N LEU A 125 30.83 21.25 -5.10
CA LEU A 125 30.84 22.26 -4.05
C LEU A 125 31.36 21.64 -2.75
N SER A 126 32.34 22.29 -2.14
CA SER A 126 32.84 21.95 -0.81
C SER A 126 32.21 22.89 0.22
N CYS A 127 31.12 22.46 0.84
CA CYS A 127 30.46 23.24 1.90
C CYS A 127 31.04 22.85 3.28
N VAL A 128 31.35 23.85 4.12
CA VAL A 128 31.90 23.63 5.47
C VAL A 128 30.93 22.88 6.38
N ASN A 129 29.62 23.03 6.17
CA ASN A 129 28.55 22.44 6.98
C ASN A 129 27.73 21.35 6.26
N SER A 130 28.28 20.67 5.24
CA SER A 130 27.55 19.54 4.66
C SER A 130 27.62 18.31 5.58
N GLY A 131 26.47 17.69 5.85
CA GLY A 131 26.40 16.38 6.51
C GLY A 131 27.05 15.25 5.70
N LEU A 132 27.44 15.53 4.45
CA LEU A 132 28.26 14.68 3.61
C LEU A 132 29.71 15.19 3.65
N LYS A 133 30.63 14.44 4.28
CA LYS A 133 32.06 14.73 4.20
C LYS A 133 32.58 14.29 2.83
N MET A 134 32.97 15.26 2.00
CA MET A 134 33.77 14.98 0.81
C MET A 134 35.16 14.49 1.26
N SER A 135 35.42 13.19 1.14
CA SER A 135 36.78 12.68 1.12
C SER A 135 37.42 13.07 -0.21
N PHE A 136 38.21 14.14 -0.20
CA PHE A 136 39.17 14.40 -1.26
C PHE A 136 40.05 13.16 -1.39
N PHE A 137 40.10 12.57 -2.58
CA PHE A 137 40.93 11.41 -2.87
C PHE A 137 42.40 11.78 -2.63
N GLY A 138 42.90 11.34 -1.48
CA GLY A 138 44.26 11.54 -1.01
C GLY A 138 44.55 10.67 0.22
N GLY A 139 44.10 9.41 0.20
CA GLY A 139 44.45 8.41 1.21
C GLY A 139 43.74 8.53 2.57
N LEU A 140 43.48 7.35 3.14
CA LEU A 140 43.17 7.06 4.55
C LEU A 140 41.74 7.25 5.10
N ARG A 141 41.17 6.07 5.39
CA ARG A 141 40.26 5.67 6.50
C ARG A 141 38.98 6.48 6.72
N MET A 142 37.86 5.81 6.41
CA MET A 142 36.55 6.09 7.01
C MET A 142 36.56 5.74 8.50
N THR A 143 36.19 6.69 9.34
CA THR A 143 35.63 6.45 10.67
C THR A 143 34.25 7.10 10.72
N TYR A 144 33.26 6.30 11.12
CA TYR A 144 31.94 6.79 11.53
C TYR A 144 32.07 7.43 12.92
N VAL A 145 31.41 8.56 13.12
CA VAL A 145 31.13 9.13 14.46
C VAL A 145 29.66 8.90 14.72
#